data_AF-J9T127-F1
#
_entry.id   AF-J9T127-F1
#
_cell.length_a   1.000
_cell.length_b   1.000
_cell.length_c   1.000
_cell.angle_alpha   90.00
_cell.angle_beta   90.00
_cell.angle_gamma   90.00
#
_symmetry.space_group_name_H-M   'P 1'
#
loop_
_entity.id
_entity.type
_entity.pdbx_description
1 polymer ?
#
loop_
_entity_poly.entity_id
_entity_poly.type
_entity_poly.pdbx_seq_one_letter_code
_entity_poly.pdbx_strand_id
1 'polypeptide(L)'
;YWHYHDHVVGTDHGTGGIRKGLYGPVIVRRKGDVPPDATHTIVFNDMLIYNRAPHIGPNFEATVRDRVEVVMITHGEYYHTFHMHGHRWADNRTGMLTGPDDPSQVIDNKITRPADSFGFQIIAGEGVAAGAWMYHCHVQSH
;
A
#
# COMPACT_ATOMS: atom_id res chain seq x y z
N TYR A 1 -1.29 -2.15 -10.22
CA TYR A 1 -2.19 -2.27 -9.07
C TYR A 1 -3.32 -1.29 -9.27
N TRP A 2 -4.55 -1.70 -8.97
CA TRP A 2 -5.76 -0.93 -9.20
C TRP A 2 -6.67 -1.06 -7.96
N HIS A 3 -7.81 -0.39 -7.99
CA HIS A 3 -8.83 -0.50 -6.95
C HIS A 3 -10.23 -0.32 -7.54
N TYR A 4 -11.24 -0.70 -6.77
CA TYR A 4 -12.65 -0.40 -7.02
C TYR A 4 -13.23 0.35 -5.82
N HIS A 5 -14.25 1.15 -6.05
CA HIS A 5 -15.01 1.81 -4.98
C HIS A 5 -16.44 2.15 -5.42
N ASP A 6 -17.29 2.46 -4.45
CA ASP A 6 -18.61 3.04 -4.70
C ASP A 6 -18.52 4.45 -5.31
N HIS A 7 -19.50 4.82 -6.13
CA HIS A 7 -19.55 6.13 -6.79
C HIS A 7 -20.88 6.88 -6.60
N VAL A 8 -21.81 6.36 -5.77
CA VAL A 8 -23.16 6.95 -5.67
C VAL A 8 -23.68 7.13 -4.24
N VAL A 9 -23.06 6.53 -3.23
CA VAL A 9 -23.52 6.67 -1.85
C VAL A 9 -23.07 8.02 -1.29
N GLY A 10 -24.05 8.84 -0.90
CA GLY A 10 -23.86 10.14 -0.24
C GLY A 10 -23.70 11.31 -1.22
N THR A 11 -22.93 11.14 -2.30
CA THR A 11 -22.74 12.13 -3.38
C THR A 11 -22.63 11.42 -4.72
N ASP A 12 -22.71 12.17 -5.82
CA ASP A 12 -22.48 11.66 -7.20
C ASP A 12 -21.02 11.22 -7.45
N HIS A 13 -20.16 11.35 -6.46
CA HIS A 13 -18.76 10.91 -6.47
C HIS A 13 -18.47 9.86 -5.38
N GLY A 14 -19.52 9.27 -4.77
CA GLY A 14 -19.38 8.18 -3.80
C GLY A 14 -18.70 8.56 -2.48
N THR A 15 -18.63 9.85 -2.13
CA THR A 15 -17.91 10.34 -0.93
C THR A 15 -18.38 9.62 0.33
N GLY A 16 -19.69 9.38 0.46
CA GLY A 16 -20.27 8.68 1.61
C GLY A 16 -19.95 7.18 1.62
N GLY A 17 -19.91 6.54 0.45
CA GLY A 17 -19.56 5.13 0.31
C GLY A 17 -18.10 4.86 0.64
N ILE A 18 -17.19 5.63 0.03
CA ILE A 18 -15.74 5.56 0.29
C ILE A 18 -15.46 5.79 1.78
N ARG A 19 -16.00 6.85 2.37
CA ARG A 19 -15.80 7.16 3.80
C ARG A 19 -16.25 6.03 4.71
N LYS A 20 -17.27 5.25 4.31
CA LYS A 20 -17.82 4.13 5.08
C LYS A 20 -17.18 2.77 4.76
N GLY A 21 -16.22 2.70 3.85
CA GLY A 21 -15.47 1.46 3.57
C GLY A 21 -15.83 0.74 2.28
N LEU A 22 -16.60 1.35 1.37
CA LEU A 22 -16.92 0.75 0.06
C LEU A 22 -15.77 0.96 -0.93
N TYR A 23 -14.64 0.32 -0.66
CA TYR A 23 -13.45 0.29 -1.52
C TYR A 23 -12.78 -1.09 -1.44
N GLY A 24 -11.94 -1.42 -2.42
CA GLY A 24 -11.12 -2.63 -2.36
C GLY A 24 -10.08 -2.74 -3.46
N PRO A 25 -9.09 -3.63 -3.29
CA PRO A 25 -7.96 -3.78 -4.21
C PRO A 25 -8.36 -4.57 -5.46
N VAL A 26 -7.71 -4.25 -6.58
CA VAL A 26 -7.74 -5.05 -7.82
C VAL A 26 -6.31 -5.25 -8.32
N ILE A 27 -5.92 -6.49 -8.55
CA ILE A 27 -4.62 -6.82 -9.13
C ILE A 27 -4.84 -7.49 -10.48
N VAL A 28 -4.35 -6.85 -11.54
CA VAL A 28 -4.28 -7.43 -12.88
C VAL A 28 -2.83 -7.79 -13.15
N ARG A 29 -2.52 -9.08 -13.24
CA ARG A 29 -1.16 -9.59 -13.43
C ARG A 29 -0.86 -9.77 -14.92
N ARG A 30 0.36 -9.40 -15.32
CA ARG A 30 0.93 -9.78 -16.61
C ARG A 30 1.44 -11.21 -16.54
N LYS A 31 1.39 -11.96 -17.64
CA LYS A 31 2.05 -13.27 -17.75
C LYS A 31 3.53 -13.12 -17.36
N GLY A 32 3.99 -13.96 -16.43
CA GLY A 32 5.36 -13.94 -15.91
C GLY A 32 5.57 -13.03 -14.68
N ASP A 33 4.55 -12.29 -14.23
CA ASP A 33 4.64 -11.59 -12.94
C ASP A 33 4.84 -12.59 -11.81
N VAL A 34 5.76 -12.27 -10.89
CA VAL A 34 6.11 -13.13 -9.76
C VAL A 34 4.94 -13.18 -8.77
N PRO A 35 4.45 -14.37 -8.39
CA PRO A 35 3.42 -14.48 -7.37
C PRO A 35 4.00 -14.25 -5.97
N PRO A 36 3.24 -13.62 -5.05
CA PRO A 36 3.63 -13.53 -3.64
C PRO A 36 3.17 -14.74 -2.83
N ASP A 37 3.73 -14.89 -1.63
CA ASP A 37 3.25 -15.84 -0.62
C ASP A 37 1.98 -15.31 0.07
N ALA A 38 1.92 -13.99 0.30
CA ALA A 38 0.75 -13.31 0.82
C ALA A 38 0.60 -11.91 0.23
N THR A 39 -0.65 -11.47 0.06
CA THR A 39 -1.00 -10.10 -0.35
C THR A 39 -1.74 -9.40 0.78
N HIS A 40 -1.26 -8.23 1.18
CA HIS A 40 -1.89 -7.37 2.18
C HIS A 40 -2.34 -6.05 1.53
N THR A 41 -3.49 -5.55 1.94
CA THR A 41 -4.01 -4.27 1.46
C THR A 41 -3.96 -3.24 2.57
N ILE A 42 -3.43 -2.07 2.25
CA ILE A 42 -3.35 -0.91 3.13
C ILE A 42 -4.11 0.22 2.45
N VAL A 43 -5.14 0.71 3.11
CA VAL A 43 -5.92 1.85 2.61
C VAL A 43 -5.80 3.00 3.59
N PHE A 44 -5.22 4.11 3.17
CA PHE A 44 -5.37 5.36 3.90
C PHE A 44 -6.66 6.02 3.44
N ASN A 45 -7.67 6.06 4.31
CA ASN A 45 -8.96 6.69 4.03
C ASN A 45 -9.20 7.79 5.05
N ASP A 46 -9.12 9.03 4.58
CA ASP A 46 -8.96 10.18 5.47
C ASP A 46 -7.84 9.91 6.50
N MET A 47 -8.11 10.07 7.80
CA MET A 47 -7.12 9.87 8.87
C MET A 47 -7.05 8.43 9.40
N LEU A 48 -7.67 7.46 8.71
CA LEU A 48 -7.77 6.09 9.17
C LEU A 48 -7.05 5.13 8.23
N ILE A 49 -6.49 4.06 8.81
CA ILE A 49 -5.98 2.92 8.04
C ILE A 49 -7.05 1.83 8.01
N TYR A 50 -7.54 1.49 6.82
CA TYR A 50 -8.60 0.50 6.62
C TYR A 50 -9.84 0.75 7.50
N ASN A 51 -10.22 2.03 7.67
CA ASN A 51 -11.32 2.48 8.52
C ASN A 51 -11.23 2.04 10.01
N ARG A 52 -10.05 1.64 10.48
CA ARG A 52 -9.83 1.28 11.89
C ARG A 52 -9.61 2.53 12.73
N ALA A 53 -9.95 2.44 14.02
CA ALA A 53 -9.64 3.49 14.97
C ALA A 53 -8.12 3.79 15.04
N PRO A 54 -7.70 4.96 15.52
CA PRO A 54 -6.28 5.27 15.68
C PRO A 54 -5.54 4.25 16.55
N HIS A 55 -4.28 3.97 16.20
CA HIS A 55 -3.34 3.12 16.96
C HIS A 55 -3.76 1.65 17.17
N ILE A 56 -4.67 1.09 16.37
CA ILE A 56 -5.08 -0.33 16.46
C ILE A 56 -4.70 -1.18 15.23
N GLY A 57 -3.66 -0.77 14.50
CA GLY A 57 -3.19 -1.46 13.30
C GLY A 57 -3.97 -1.09 12.02
N PRO A 58 -4.10 -1.99 11.03
CA PRO A 58 -3.85 -3.44 11.09
C PRO A 58 -2.37 -3.83 11.21
N ASN A 59 -2.10 -4.95 11.89
CA ASN A 59 -0.79 -5.59 11.87
C ASN A 59 -0.79 -6.70 10.81
N PHE A 60 0.33 -6.89 10.14
CA PHE A 60 0.55 -7.99 9.21
C PHE A 60 1.75 -8.81 9.69
N GLU A 61 1.66 -10.12 9.55
CA GLU A 61 2.69 -11.05 9.96
C GLU A 61 3.26 -11.75 8.72
N ALA A 62 4.58 -11.94 8.73
CA ALA A 62 5.30 -12.66 7.70
C ALA A 62 6.52 -13.33 8.34
N THR A 63 6.95 -14.45 7.78
CA THR A 63 8.21 -15.09 8.14
C THR A 63 9.35 -14.44 7.36
N VAL A 64 10.54 -14.37 7.96
CA VAL A 64 11.73 -13.89 7.25
C VAL A 64 11.93 -14.71 5.97
N ARG A 65 12.11 -14.00 4.85
CA ARG A 65 12.18 -14.48 3.46
C ARG A 65 10.86 -14.70 2.73
N ASP A 66 9.71 -14.53 3.39
CA ASP A 66 8.44 -14.54 2.68
C ASP A 66 8.40 -13.40 1.65
N ARG A 67 7.87 -13.69 0.47
CA ARG A 67 7.55 -12.71 -0.55
C ARG A 67 6.20 -12.10 -0.24
N VAL A 68 6.21 -10.90 0.32
CA VAL A 68 5.01 -10.19 0.73
C VAL A 68 4.66 -9.15 -0.31
N GLU A 69 3.42 -9.16 -0.79
CA GLU A 69 2.86 -8.13 -1.66
C GLU A 69 2.01 -7.15 -0.86
N VAL A 70 2.21 -5.86 -1.12
CA VAL A 70 1.40 -4.78 -0.55
C VAL A 70 0.65 -4.10 -1.69
N VAL A 71 -0.67 -3.95 -1.53
CA VAL A 71 -1.49 -3.04 -2.32
C VAL A 71 -1.80 -1.83 -1.45
N MET A 72 -1.35 -0.65 -1.87
CA MET A 72 -1.54 0.59 -1.13
C MET A 72 -2.50 1.49 -1.92
N ILE A 73 -3.57 1.94 -1.27
CA ILE A 73 -4.62 2.78 -1.83
C ILE A 73 -4.83 3.98 -0.91
N THR A 74 -5.08 5.15 -1.49
CA THR A 74 -5.42 6.36 -0.72
C THR A 74 -6.79 6.88 -1.15
N HIS A 75 -7.61 7.29 -0.18
CA HIS A 75 -8.97 7.81 -0.35
C HIS A 75 -9.23 8.94 0.65
N GLY A 76 -10.33 9.68 0.44
CA GLY A 76 -10.75 10.77 1.31
C GLY A 76 -10.27 12.13 0.82
N GLU A 77 -9.97 13.03 1.75
CA GLU A 77 -9.68 14.44 1.46
C GLU A 77 -8.19 14.80 1.55
N TYR A 78 -7.37 13.93 2.13
CA TYR A 78 -5.99 14.25 2.49
C TYR A 78 -4.96 13.63 1.56
N TYR A 79 -3.83 14.31 1.40
CA TYR A 79 -2.62 13.67 0.91
C TYR A 79 -1.90 12.96 2.07
N HIS A 80 -1.14 11.92 1.74
CA HIS A 80 -0.36 11.15 2.70
C HIS A 80 1.02 10.83 2.13
N THR A 81 1.94 10.41 2.98
CA THR A 81 3.19 9.75 2.58
C THR A 81 3.23 8.36 3.20
N PHE A 82 3.10 7.30 2.40
CA PHE A 82 3.20 5.93 2.90
C PHE A 82 4.67 5.56 3.08
N HIS A 83 5.05 5.17 4.30
CA HIS A 83 6.40 4.75 4.66
C HIS A 83 6.42 3.38 5.32
N MET A 84 7.48 2.60 5.05
CA MET A 84 7.69 1.29 5.67
C MET A 84 9.14 1.16 6.16
N HIS A 85 9.30 0.83 7.45
CA HIS A 85 10.61 0.68 8.08
C HIS A 85 11.30 -0.58 7.59
N GLY A 86 12.63 -0.53 7.45
CA GLY A 86 13.48 -1.69 7.15
C GLY A 86 13.37 -2.24 5.72
N HIS A 87 12.46 -1.74 4.90
CA HIS A 87 12.14 -2.28 3.59
C HIS A 87 12.03 -1.17 2.55
N ARG A 88 12.27 -1.52 1.28
CA ARG A 88 12.25 -0.59 0.14
C ARG A 88 11.74 -1.30 -1.09
N TRP A 89 11.27 -0.55 -2.08
CA TRP A 89 10.75 -1.06 -3.34
C TRP A 89 11.12 -0.12 -4.50
N ALA A 90 11.03 -0.60 -5.73
CA ALA A 90 11.18 0.24 -6.92
C ALA A 90 9.88 1.01 -7.21
N ASP A 91 9.95 2.30 -7.49
CA ASP A 91 8.79 3.12 -7.87
C ASP A 91 8.39 2.88 -9.33
N ASN A 92 7.89 1.68 -9.60
CA ASN A 92 7.44 1.23 -10.91
C ASN A 92 6.20 0.34 -10.77
N ARG A 93 5.77 -0.28 -11.88
CA ARG A 93 4.56 -1.10 -11.93
C ARG A 93 4.54 -2.23 -10.88
N THR A 94 5.68 -2.87 -10.61
CA THR A 94 5.76 -4.11 -9.81
C THR A 94 6.39 -3.93 -8.44
N GLY A 95 6.99 -2.79 -8.15
CA GLY A 95 7.77 -2.63 -6.92
C GLY A 95 9.16 -3.26 -6.98
N MET A 96 9.57 -3.79 -8.13
CA MET A 96 10.81 -4.53 -8.33
C MET A 96 11.51 -4.00 -9.58
N LEU A 97 12.81 -3.75 -9.52
CA LEU A 97 13.60 -3.39 -10.69
C LEU A 97 13.56 -4.55 -11.69
N THR A 98 13.38 -4.22 -12.97
CA THR A 98 13.34 -5.22 -14.06
C THR A 98 14.72 -5.78 -14.40
N GLY A 99 15.79 -5.12 -13.95
CA GLY A 99 17.18 -5.50 -14.18
C GLY A 99 18.13 -4.35 -13.81
N PRO A 100 19.44 -4.48 -14.07
CA PRO A 100 20.43 -3.44 -13.78
C PRO A 100 20.23 -2.15 -14.59
N ASP A 101 19.54 -2.22 -15.73
CA ASP A 101 19.29 -1.08 -16.61
C ASP A 101 17.98 -0.33 -16.28
N ASP A 102 17.23 -0.75 -15.26
CA ASP A 102 15.98 -0.11 -14.85
C ASP A 102 16.28 1.18 -14.06
N PRO A 103 15.91 2.38 -14.56
CA PRO A 103 16.24 3.65 -13.92
C PRO A 103 15.24 4.04 -12.81
N SER A 104 14.27 3.18 -12.48
CA SER A 104 13.25 3.48 -11.49
C SER A 104 13.88 3.78 -10.13
N GLN A 105 13.36 4.78 -9.43
CA GLN A 105 13.82 5.12 -8.09
C GLN A 105 13.55 3.96 -7.13
N VAL A 106 14.52 3.64 -6.27
CA VAL A 106 14.29 2.73 -5.14
C VAL A 106 13.96 3.58 -3.91
N ILE A 107 12.78 3.36 -3.35
CA ILE A 107 12.18 4.20 -2.32
C ILE A 107 11.63 3.37 -1.16
N ASP A 108 11.48 4.00 -0.01
CA ASP A 108 10.77 3.46 1.17
C ASP A 108 9.63 4.38 1.63
N ASN A 109 9.44 5.51 0.95
CA ASN A 109 8.43 6.51 1.24
C ASN A 109 7.85 7.07 -0.06
N LYS A 110 6.52 7.09 -0.19
CA LYS A 110 5.82 7.60 -1.38
C LYS A 110 4.66 8.52 -1.01
N ILE A 111 4.62 9.72 -1.60
CA ILE A 111 3.45 10.59 -1.52
C ILE A 111 2.27 9.98 -2.29
N THR A 112 1.09 10.05 -1.72
CA THR A 112 -0.18 9.55 -2.29
C THR A 112 -1.29 10.55 -2.04
N ARG A 113 -2.29 10.54 -2.93
CA ARG A 113 -3.45 11.42 -2.92
C ARG A 113 -4.74 10.60 -3.09
N PRO A 114 -5.92 11.19 -2.86
CA PRO A 114 -7.17 10.47 -3.04
C PRO A 114 -7.29 9.83 -4.43
N ALA A 115 -7.71 8.58 -4.44
CA ALA A 115 -7.80 7.65 -5.56
C ALA A 115 -6.47 7.12 -6.14
N ASP A 116 -5.30 7.51 -5.60
CA ASP A 116 -4.03 6.86 -5.97
C ASP A 116 -4.02 5.40 -5.52
N SER A 117 -3.45 4.54 -6.36
CA SER A 117 -3.09 3.18 -5.97
C SER A 117 -1.76 2.75 -6.56
N PHE A 118 -1.01 2.00 -5.78
CA PHE A 118 0.22 1.35 -6.21
C PHE A 118 0.39 0.04 -5.44
N GLY A 119 1.43 -0.70 -5.75
CA GLY A 119 1.78 -1.89 -5.00
C GLY A 119 3.17 -2.35 -5.34
N PHE A 120 3.67 -3.23 -4.49
CA PHE A 120 5.03 -3.72 -4.57
C PHE A 120 5.14 -5.06 -3.86
N GLN A 121 6.25 -5.74 -4.11
CA GLN A 121 6.64 -6.92 -3.36
C GLN A 121 7.97 -6.68 -2.66
N ILE A 122 8.09 -7.21 -1.45
CA ILE A 122 9.34 -7.26 -0.69
C ILE A 122 9.67 -8.69 -0.32
N ILE A 123 10.93 -8.93 0.01
CA ILE A 123 11.34 -10.11 0.77
C ILE A 123 11.40 -9.70 2.24
N ALA A 124 10.53 -10.28 3.06
CA ALA A 124 10.40 -9.93 4.47
C ALA A 124 11.74 -10.11 5.21
N GLY A 125 12.23 -9.04 5.83
CA GLY A 125 13.48 -9.05 6.60
C GLY A 125 14.76 -9.15 5.75
N GLU A 126 14.70 -8.90 4.44
CA GLU A 126 15.90 -8.91 3.57
C GLU A 126 16.94 -7.88 4.03
N GLY A 127 18.10 -8.37 4.47
CA GLY A 127 19.20 -7.53 4.96
C GLY A 127 18.95 -6.84 6.31
N VAL A 128 17.77 -7.01 6.92
CA VAL A 128 17.39 -6.34 8.17
C VAL A 128 16.91 -7.30 9.28
N ALA A 129 16.71 -8.58 8.97
CA ALA A 129 16.27 -9.63 9.89
C ALA A 129 14.83 -9.45 10.45
N ALA A 130 14.44 -10.34 11.36
CA ALA A 130 13.14 -10.34 12.00
C ALA A 130 12.96 -9.11 12.92
N GLY A 131 11.73 -8.61 13.04
CA GLY A 131 11.41 -7.50 13.91
C GLY A 131 9.96 -7.02 13.76
N ALA A 132 9.55 -6.12 14.65
CA ALA A 132 8.31 -5.38 14.52
C ALA A 132 8.56 -4.11 13.66
N TRP A 133 8.51 -4.27 12.34
CA TRP A 133 8.76 -3.20 11.40
C TRP A 133 7.51 -2.34 11.22
N MET A 134 7.61 -1.05 11.57
CA MET A 134 6.48 -0.12 11.43
C MET A 134 6.20 0.20 9.97
N TYR A 135 4.94 0.42 9.64
CA TYR A 135 4.52 1.21 8.50
C TYR A 135 3.58 2.30 9.00
N HIS A 136 3.66 3.49 8.42
CA HIS A 136 2.84 4.62 8.87
C HIS A 136 2.73 5.70 7.79
N CYS A 137 1.80 6.65 8.01
CA CYS A 137 1.86 7.92 7.31
C CYS A 137 3.04 8.72 7.85
N HIS A 138 3.87 9.31 6.97
CA HIS A 138 5.02 10.11 7.40
C HIS A 138 4.69 11.62 7.51
N VAL A 139 3.42 12.01 7.33
CA VAL A 139 2.98 13.35 7.75
C VAL A 139 2.92 13.34 9.27
N GLN A 140 3.72 14.19 9.91
CA GLN A 140 3.99 14.07 11.35
C GLN A 140 2.76 14.10 12.27
N SER A 141 1.69 14.77 11.86
CA SER A 141 0.45 14.87 12.63
C SER A 141 -0.58 13.78 12.32
N HIS A 142 -0.31 12.92 11.32
CA HIS A 142 -1.19 11.83 10.90
C HIS A 142 -0.81 10.53 11.64
#